data_AF-A0A0T1WUV1-F1
#
_entry.id   AF-A0A0T1WUV1-F1
#
_cell.length_a   1.000
_cell.length_b   1.000
_cell.length_c   1.000
_cell.angle_alpha   90.00
_cell.angle_beta   90.00
_cell.angle_gamma   90.00
#
_symmetry.space_group_name_H-M   'P 1'
#
loop_
_entity.id
_entity.type
_entity.pdbx_description
1 polymer ?
#
loop_
_entity_poly.entity_id
_entity_poly.type
_entity_poly.pdbx_seq_one_letter_code
_entity_poly.pdbx_strand_id
1 'polypeptide(L)' 'MKIQFSFPRGYEADMTKAREDNDFHAWVDGKFGARIRDLISNDFTMEISETNFIADFVYEDDAIAFLNLFGGRIIG' A
#
# COMPACT_ATOMS: atom_id res chain seq x y z
N MET A 1 -0.30 10.03 9.63
CA MET A 1 0.88 9.19 9.91
C MET A 1 1.20 8.42 8.65
N LYS A 2 2.46 8.47 8.21
CA LYS A 2 2.95 7.90 6.96
C LYS A 2 3.67 6.58 7.21
N ILE A 3 3.20 5.54 6.54
CA ILE A 3 3.81 4.22 6.56
C ILE A 3 4.28 3.87 5.16
N GLN A 4 5.57 3.57 5.03
CA GLN A 4 6.14 3.00 3.82
C GLN A 4 6.01 1.48 3.86
N PHE A 5 5.36 0.92 2.85
CA PHE A 5 5.25 -0.51 2.63
C PHE A 5 6.07 -0.90 1.39
N SER A 6 7.12 -1.70 1.60
CA SER A 6 7.92 -2.26 0.51
C SER A 6 7.21 -3.46 -0.09
N PHE A 7 7.13 -3.53 -1.42
CA PHE A 7 6.47 -4.66 -2.06
C PHE A 7 7.18 -5.97 -1.71
N PRO A 8 6.44 -6.99 -1.24
CA PRO A 8 7.04 -8.26 -0.86
C PRO A 8 7.60 -8.98 -2.08
N ARG A 9 8.68 -9.74 -1.84
CA ARG A 9 9.23 -10.65 -2.84
C ARG A 9 8.18 -11.70 -3.19
N GLY A 10 8.01 -12.01 -4.47
CA GLY A 10 7.02 -12.95 -5.01
C GLY A 10 5.97 -12.32 -5.93
N TYR A 11 5.86 -10.98 -5.96
CA TYR A 11 4.97 -10.27 -6.89
C TYR A 11 5.71 -9.67 -8.09
N GLU A 12 6.99 -9.97 -8.31
CA GLU A 12 7.81 -9.32 -9.35
C GLU A 12 7.21 -9.51 -10.75
N ALA A 13 6.73 -10.71 -11.06
CA ALA A 13 6.10 -11.01 -12.35
C ALA A 13 4.79 -10.24 -12.53
N ASP A 14 3.91 -10.24 -11.52
CA ASP A 14 2.63 -9.52 -11.55
C ASP A 14 2.84 -8.01 -11.66
N MET A 15 3.78 -7.46 -10.89
CA MET A 15 4.15 -6.04 -10.95
C MET A 15 4.73 -5.68 -12.31
N THR A 16 5.56 -6.53 -12.90
CA THR A 16 6.13 -6.30 -14.25
C THR A 16 5.02 -6.25 -15.28
N LYS A 17 4.13 -7.24 -15.27
CA LYS A 17 2.98 -7.29 -16.17
C LYS A 17 2.07 -6.07 -16.02
N ALA A 18 1.72 -5.71 -14.79
CA ALA A 18 0.87 -4.54 -14.54
C ALA A 18 1.53 -3.23 -15.02
N ARG A 19 2.86 -3.12 -15.00
CA ARG A 19 3.58 -1.97 -15.59
C ARG A 19 3.53 -1.99 -17.11
N GLU A 20 3.74 -3.14 -17.73
CA GLU A 20 3.65 -3.31 -19.20
C GLU A 20 2.24 -2.95 -19.71
N ASP A 21 1.21 -3.29 -18.93
CA ASP A 21 -0.19 -3.00 -19.22
C ASP A 21 -0.60 -1.54 -18.87
N ASN A 22 0.32 -0.70 -18.35
CA ASN A 22 0.06 0.65 -17.81
C ASN A 22 -1.01 0.68 -16.69
N ASP A 23 -1.18 -0.42 -15.97
CA ASP A 23 -2.21 -0.62 -14.94
C ASP A 23 -1.62 -0.74 -13.52
N PHE A 24 -0.32 -0.45 -13.36
CA PHE A 24 0.40 -0.69 -12.11
C PHE A 24 -0.23 -0.02 -10.88
N HIS A 25 -0.68 1.22 -11.01
CA HIS A 25 -1.32 1.94 -9.90
C HIS A 25 -2.65 1.28 -9.48
N ALA A 26 -3.49 0.90 -10.44
CA ALA A 26 -4.76 0.25 -10.12
C ALA A 26 -4.54 -1.17 -9.58
N TRP A 27 -3.53 -1.88 -10.08
CA TRP A 27 -3.13 -3.18 -9.53
C TRP A 27 -2.68 -3.07 -8.06
N VAL A 28 -1.84 -2.09 -7.73
CA VAL A 28 -1.41 -1.84 -6.34
C VAL A 28 -2.61 -1.46 -5.46
N ASP A 29 -3.48 -0.57 -5.94
CA ASP A 29 -4.68 -0.18 -5.21
C ASP A 29 -5.62 -1.37 -4.99
N GLY A 30 -5.84 -2.22 -6.00
CA GLY A 30 -6.70 -3.40 -5.87
C GLY A 30 -6.11 -4.49 -4.97
N LYS A 31 -4.78 -4.70 -5.01
CA LYS A 31 -4.11 -5.72 -4.19
C LYS A 31 -3.96 -5.30 -2.74
N PHE A 32 -3.59 -4.06 -2.50
CA PHE A 32 -3.26 -3.55 -1.17
C PHE A 32 -4.29 -2.53 -0.70
N GLY A 33 -4.52 -1.45 -1.47
CA GLY A 33 -5.44 -0.37 -1.11
C GLY A 33 -6.85 -0.84 -0.72
N ALA A 34 -7.50 -1.67 -1.54
CA ALA A 34 -8.83 -2.22 -1.28
C ALA A 34 -8.87 -3.04 0.01
N ARG A 35 -7.81 -3.82 0.29
CA ARG A 35 -7.72 -4.62 1.52
C ARG A 35 -7.55 -3.75 2.76
N ILE A 36 -6.82 -2.65 2.65
CA ILE A 36 -6.68 -1.68 3.74
C ILE A 36 -8.04 -1.04 4.03
N ARG A 37 -8.75 -0.61 2.99
CA ARG A 37 -10.08 0.00 3.07
C ARG A 37 -11.12 -0.91 3.71
N ASP A 38 -11.08 -2.21 3.38
CA ASP A 38 -12.00 -3.20 3.94
C ASP A 38 -11.74 -3.51 5.42
N LEU A 39 -10.49 -3.40 5.87
CA LEU A 39 -10.07 -3.85 7.21
C LEU A 39 -9.94 -2.72 8.23
N ILE A 40 -9.71 -1.49 7.78
CA ILE A 40 -9.33 -0.37 8.63
C ILE A 40 -10.28 0.81 8.38
N SER A 41 -10.01 1.62 7.35
CA SER A 41 -10.85 2.76 6.95
C SER A 41 -10.47 3.26 5.55
N ASN A 42 -11.29 4.17 5.00
CA ASN A 42 -11.01 4.87 3.73
C ASN A 42 -10.18 6.15 3.91
N ASP A 43 -9.80 6.51 5.13
CA ASP A 43 -9.25 7.83 5.46
C ASP A 43 -7.72 7.84 5.38
N PHE A 44 -7.20 7.51 4.18
CA PHE A 44 -5.78 7.60 3.86
C PHE A 44 -5.55 7.87 2.37
N THR A 45 -4.36 8.39 2.04
CA THR A 45 -3.90 8.53 0.65
C THR A 45 -2.76 7.56 0.37
N MET A 46 -2.58 7.19 -0.90
CA MET A 46 -1.48 6.34 -1.35
C MET A 46 -0.62 7.04 -2.39
N GLU A 47 0.68 7.13 -2.10
CA GLU A 47 1.71 7.49 -3.06
C GLU A 47 2.45 6.23 -3.49
N ILE A 48 2.35 5.86 -4.77
CA ILE A 48 2.86 4.59 -5.30
C ILE A 48 4.17 4.86 -6.05
N SER A 49 5.21 4.10 -5.68
CA SER A 49 6.52 4.08 -6.34
C SER A 49 6.76 2.70 -6.96
N GLU A 50 7.90 2.54 -7.65
CA GLU A 50 8.23 1.26 -8.29
C GLU A 50 8.39 0.11 -7.29
N THR A 51 8.97 0.36 -6.12
CA THR A 51 9.38 -0.70 -5.17
C THR A 51 8.58 -0.68 -3.86
N ASN A 52 7.74 0.33 -3.67
CA ASN A 52 7.00 0.55 -2.44
C ASN A 52 5.80 1.46 -2.70
N PHE A 53 4.93 1.59 -1.69
CA PHE A 53 4.01 2.71 -1.59
C PHE A 53 4.09 3.33 -0.20
N ILE A 54 3.66 4.58 -0.10
CA ILE A 54 3.46 5.31 1.15
C ILE A 54 1.97 5.47 1.35
N ALA A 55 1.46 4.94 2.46
CA ALA A 55 0.11 5.21 2.93
C ALA A 55 0.17 6.33 3.98
N ASP A 56 -0.52 7.45 3.71
CA ASP A 56 -0.66 8.58 4.64
C ASP A 56 -2.05 8.57 5.27
N PHE A 57 -2.13 8.09 6.50
CA PHE A 57 -3.37 7.92 7.27
C PHE A 57 -3.74 9.21 8.00
N VAL A 58 -5.03 9.55 7.98
CA VAL A 58 -5.61 10.66 8.76
C VAL A 58 -5.61 10.31 10.26
N TYR A 59 -5.95 9.06 10.61
CA TYR A 59 -6.05 8.60 11.98
C TYR A 59 -4.86 7.70 12.38
N GLU A 60 -4.33 7.92 13.57
CA GLU A 60 -3.19 7.14 14.08
C GLU A 60 -3.55 5.68 14.37
N ASP A 61 -4.75 5.41 14.90
CA ASP A 61 -5.22 4.05 15.17
C ASP A 61 -5.29 3.20 13.90
N ASP A 62 -5.67 3.81 12.77
CA ASP A 62 -5.71 3.16 11.47
C ASP A 62 -4.29 2.82 10.96
N ALA A 63 -3.35 3.73 11.16
CA ALA A 63 -1.94 3.50 10.84
C ALA A 63 -1.36 2.35 11.68
N ILE A 64 -1.69 2.30 12.98
CA ILE A 64 -1.27 1.22 13.88
C ILE A 64 -1.90 -0.11 13.44
N ALA A 65 -3.18 -0.13 13.09
CA ALA A 65 -3.85 -1.32 12.57
C ALA A 65 -3.18 -1.81 11.27
N PHE A 66 -2.85 -0.90 10.36
CA PHE A 66 -2.13 -1.22 9.12
C PHE A 66 -0.77 -1.85 9.41
N LEU A 67 0.01 -1.23 10.29
CA LEU A 67 1.34 -1.72 10.67
C LEU A 67 1.27 -3.12 11.29
N ASN A 68 0.24 -3.41 12.09
CA ASN A 68 0.05 -4.71 12.71
C ASN A 68 -0.39 -5.81 11.72
N LEU A 69 -1.21 -5.45 10.73
CA LEU A 69 -1.76 -6.40 9.75
C LEU A 69 -0.81 -6.67 8.58
N PHE A 70 -0.22 -5.62 8.04
CA PHE A 70 0.58 -5.67 6.82
C PHE A 70 2.08 -5.47 7.10
N GLY A 71 2.44 -4.82 8.20
CA GLY A 71 3.82 -4.40 8.47
C GLY A 71 4.17 -3.09 7.77
N GLY A 72 5.46 -2.87 7.56
CA GLY A 72 5.99 -1.65 6.96
C GLY A 72 6.87 -0.84 7.92
N ARG A 73 7.14 0.40 7.55
CA ARG A 73 8.00 1.31 8.30
C ARG A 73 7.35 2.68 8.43
N ILE A 74 7.24 3.19 9.65
CA ILE A 74 6.82 4.57 9.91
C ILE A 74 7.91 5.53 9.37
N ILE A 75 7.49 6.53 8.60
CA ILE A 75 8.40 7.51 7.96
C ILE A 75 8.05 8.97 8.25
N GLY A 76 6.98 9.27 8.97
CA GLY A 76 6.61 10.64 9.38
C GLY A 76 5.19 10.79 9.83
#